data_AF-A0A4Y7QN80-F1
#
_entry.id   AF-A0A4Y7QN80-F1
#
_cell.length_a   1.000
_cell.length_b   1.000
_cell.length_c   1.000
_cell.angle_alpha   90.00
_cell.angle_beta   90.00
_cell.angle_gamma   90.00
#
_symmetry.space_group_name_H-M   'P 1'
#
loop_
_entity.id
_entity.type
_entity.pdbx_description
1 polymer ?
#
loop_
_entity_poly.entity_id
_entity_poly.type
_entity_poly.pdbx_seq_one_letter_code
_entity_poly.pdbx_strand_id
1 'polypeptide(L)'
;MARFSILTYKSLIVLCLAAVAAAMLNRLDARFESKDAHRRMIPHSKRTVTPNPPQCKRKTNGTSPAHTGVSNTLTGSGSGVPTKTTDGSSGTGMPKAIQATGTNAVTPVASYPCPPFQSSWLSGSHVGAMTYFDATGNGGCGDSQTEQMPLVAVSHCLFDHVAPDNPNKASFCHKTIKISFNGDGHGSGDMSTAIVPVLDKCMGCDPYSIDLSLAAWHKLTTAAPTRFLDVTWEWVDE
;
A
#
# COMPACT_ATOMS: atom_id res chain seq x y z
N MET A 1 -67.86 -19.67 6.78
CA MET A 1 -67.21 -18.42 7.22
C MET A 1 -65.69 -18.47 6.97
N ALA A 2 -65.23 -18.42 5.71
CA ALA A 2 -63.79 -18.53 5.40
C ALA A 2 -63.33 -17.65 4.22
N ARG A 3 -64.17 -16.71 3.76
CA ARG A 3 -63.85 -15.81 2.63
C ARG A 3 -63.50 -14.37 3.05
N PHE A 4 -63.66 -14.04 4.33
CA PHE A 4 -63.36 -12.70 4.86
C PHE A 4 -61.88 -12.49 5.26
N SER A 5 -61.10 -13.56 5.50
CA SER A 5 -59.70 -13.43 5.98
C SER A 5 -58.64 -13.24 4.89
N ILE A 6 -58.96 -13.52 3.61
CA ILE A 6 -57.98 -13.41 2.52
C ILE A 6 -57.92 -11.98 1.96
N LEU A 7 -59.05 -11.26 1.96
CA LEU A 7 -59.09 -9.87 1.50
C LEU A 7 -58.35 -8.92 2.46
N THR A 8 -58.40 -9.17 3.77
CA THR A 8 -57.67 -8.36 4.76
C THR A 8 -56.15 -8.55 4.67
N TYR A 9 -55.68 -9.78 4.41
CA TYR A 9 -54.26 -10.07 4.29
C TYR A 9 -53.63 -9.44 3.03
N LYS A 10 -54.35 -9.47 1.89
CA LYS A 10 -53.90 -8.80 0.66
C LYS A 10 -53.84 -7.28 0.83
N SER A 11 -54.82 -6.67 1.49
CA SER A 11 -54.79 -5.22 1.76
C SER A 11 -53.65 -4.82 2.70
N LEU A 12 -53.34 -5.64 3.72
CA LEU A 12 -52.22 -5.39 4.63
C LEU A 12 -50.85 -5.44 3.93
N ILE A 13 -50.65 -6.37 3.00
CA ILE A 13 -49.41 -6.47 2.22
C ILE A 13 -49.23 -5.25 1.31
N VAL A 14 -50.29 -4.80 0.64
CA VAL A 14 -50.24 -3.62 -0.25
C VAL A 14 -49.94 -2.35 0.56
N LEU A 15 -50.55 -2.19 1.73
CA LEU A 15 -50.27 -1.07 2.65
C LEU A 15 -48.81 -1.10 3.16
N CYS A 16 -48.29 -2.28 3.49
CA CYS A 16 -46.91 -2.43 3.96
C CYS A 16 -45.89 -2.08 2.86
N LEU A 17 -46.11 -2.56 1.63
CA LEU A 17 -45.25 -2.26 0.49
C LEU A 17 -45.27 -0.76 0.14
N ALA A 18 -46.43 -0.11 0.21
CA ALA A 18 -46.55 1.33 -0.01
C ALA A 18 -45.79 2.14 1.06
N ALA A 19 -45.86 1.73 2.33
CA ALA A 19 -45.12 2.38 3.42
C ALA A 19 -43.60 2.24 3.27
N VAL A 20 -43.11 1.06 2.86
CA VAL A 20 -41.68 0.83 2.59
C VAL A 20 -41.20 1.66 1.40
N ALA A 21 -42.01 1.76 0.33
CA ALA A 21 -41.69 2.60 -0.83
C ALA A 21 -41.61 4.10 -0.47
N ALA A 22 -42.56 4.60 0.32
CA ALA A 22 -42.55 5.99 0.80
C ALA A 22 -41.32 6.29 1.69
N ALA A 23 -40.91 5.34 2.55
CA ALA A 23 -39.72 5.48 3.38
C ALA A 23 -38.41 5.48 2.56
N MET A 24 -38.37 4.75 1.43
CA MET A 24 -37.22 4.74 0.52
C MET A 24 -37.11 6.04 -0.27
N LEU A 25 -38.23 6.64 -0.70
CA LEU A 25 -38.26 7.92 -1.41
C LEU A 25 -37.80 9.07 -0.50
N ASN A 26 -38.24 9.12 0.76
CA ASN A 26 -37.78 10.11 1.73
C ASN A 26 -36.27 10.02 2.04
N ARG A 27 -35.65 8.85 1.87
CA ARG A 27 -34.20 8.66 2.04
C ARG A 27 -33.37 9.17 0.86
N LEU A 28 -33.99 9.34 -0.32
CA LEU A 28 -33.32 9.88 -1.50
C LEU A 28 -33.30 11.42 -1.48
N ASP A 29 -34.36 12.08 -1.01
CA ASP A 29 -34.38 13.55 -0.86
C ASP A 29 -33.36 14.04 0.18
N ALA A 30 -33.21 13.34 1.30
CA ALA A 30 -32.21 13.70 2.32
C ALA A 30 -30.75 13.56 1.84
N ARG A 31 -30.48 12.81 0.76
CA ARG A 31 -29.14 12.73 0.15
C ARG A 31 -28.87 13.84 -0.86
N PHE A 32 -29.89 14.51 -1.38
CA PHE A 32 -29.72 15.60 -2.34
C PHE A 32 -29.42 16.94 -1.64
N GLU A 33 -30.08 17.24 -0.52
CA GLU A 33 -29.84 18.45 0.27
C GLU A 33 -28.43 18.50 0.92
N SER A 34 -27.82 17.34 1.18
CA SER A 34 -26.47 17.27 1.76
C SER A 34 -25.37 17.75 0.80
N LYS A 35 -25.60 17.73 -0.52
CA LYS A 35 -24.59 18.09 -1.53
C LYS A 35 -24.52 19.58 -1.88
N ASP A 36 -25.53 20.39 -1.54
CA ASP A 36 -25.56 21.84 -1.84
C ASP A 36 -25.10 22.74 -0.68
N ALA A 37 -24.90 22.20 0.52
CA ALA A 37 -24.50 22.99 1.70
C ALA A 37 -23.00 23.36 1.76
N HIS A 38 -22.16 22.93 0.81
CA HIS A 38 -20.73 23.26 0.79
C HIS A 38 -20.37 24.49 -0.06
N ARG A 39 -21.35 25.21 -0.60
CA ARG A 39 -21.11 26.45 -1.34
C ARG A 39 -21.80 27.65 -0.71
N ARG A 40 -21.41 28.04 0.51
CA ARG A 40 -21.57 29.42 1.03
C ARG A 40 -20.86 29.63 2.39
N MET A 41 -20.10 30.73 2.44
CA MET A 41 -19.61 31.49 3.61
C MET A 41 -18.21 31.14 4.17
N ILE A 42 -17.22 31.88 3.68
CA ILE A 42 -16.09 32.39 4.49
C ILE A 42 -16.57 33.68 5.17
N PRO A 43 -16.46 33.78 6.50
CA PRO A 43 -16.13 35.04 7.14
C PRO A 43 -14.79 34.94 7.87
N HIS A 44 -13.91 35.90 7.58
CA HIS A 44 -12.70 36.14 8.35
C HIS A 44 -13.05 36.35 9.83
N SER A 45 -12.51 35.49 10.70
CA SER A 45 -12.56 35.70 12.16
C SER A 45 -11.15 35.78 12.74
N LYS A 46 -11.01 36.73 13.64
CA LYS A 46 -9.79 37.31 14.17
C LYS A 46 -9.02 36.34 15.06
N ARG A 47 -7.70 36.53 15.03
CA ARG A 47 -6.67 36.02 15.92
C ARG A 47 -7.01 36.31 17.40
N THR A 48 -7.05 35.27 18.22
CA THR A 48 -6.93 35.36 19.69
C THR A 48 -5.97 34.29 20.19
N VAL A 49 -5.18 34.70 21.17
CA VAL A 49 -3.96 34.09 21.71
C VAL A 49 -4.32 33.23 22.95
N THR A 50 -3.86 31.96 22.96
CA THR A 50 -3.53 30.98 24.06
C THR A 50 -4.22 31.04 25.45
N PRO A 51 -4.44 29.92 26.20
CA PRO A 51 -3.37 28.95 26.55
C PRO A 51 -3.69 27.44 26.68
N ASN A 52 -2.64 26.67 26.39
CA ASN A 52 -2.20 25.34 26.87
C ASN A 52 -3.22 24.20 27.18
N PRO A 53 -3.05 23.00 26.57
CA PRO A 53 -3.75 21.78 26.97
C PRO A 53 -3.10 21.07 28.18
N PRO A 54 -3.87 20.31 28.98
CA PRO A 54 -3.36 19.57 30.13
C PRO A 54 -2.54 18.34 29.70
N GLN A 55 -1.36 18.21 30.29
CA GLN A 55 -0.43 17.10 30.06
C GLN A 55 -0.89 15.81 30.76
N CYS A 56 -0.91 14.70 30.03
CA CYS A 56 -0.98 13.36 30.60
C CYS A 56 0.36 12.99 31.27
N LYS A 57 0.33 12.86 32.60
CA LYS A 57 1.48 12.49 33.43
C LYS A 57 1.84 11.01 33.26
N ARG A 58 3.09 10.78 32.87
CA ARG A 58 3.84 9.52 32.96
C ARG A 58 4.17 9.24 34.43
N LYS A 59 3.73 8.09 34.97
CA LYS A 59 4.23 7.55 36.25
C LYS A 59 5.46 6.68 35.97
N THR A 60 6.60 7.10 36.52
CA THR A 60 7.79 6.29 36.73
C THR A 60 7.77 5.72 38.15
N ASN A 61 8.26 4.49 38.29
CA ASN A 61 8.86 3.79 39.44
C ASN A 61 8.63 2.30 39.14
N GLY A 62 9.61 1.41 38.97
CA GLY A 62 10.96 1.34 39.51
C GLY A 62 11.12 -0.05 40.14
N THR A 63 12.25 -0.69 39.87
CA THR A 63 12.83 -1.84 40.61
C THR A 63 12.64 -3.24 40.00
N SER A 64 13.78 -3.74 39.50
CA SER A 64 14.12 -5.12 39.16
C SER A 64 14.11 -6.05 40.39
N PRO A 65 13.99 -7.37 40.21
CA PRO A 65 15.16 -8.17 40.56
C PRO A 65 15.55 -9.22 39.52
N ALA A 66 16.85 -9.47 39.48
CA ALA A 66 17.53 -10.53 38.76
C ALA A 66 17.07 -11.92 39.20
N HIS A 67 17.01 -12.86 38.24
CA HIS A 67 17.17 -14.27 38.52
C HIS A 67 18.12 -14.93 37.49
N THR A 68 19.17 -15.48 38.08
CA THR A 68 20.25 -16.32 37.60
C THR A 68 19.77 -17.50 36.77
N GLY A 69 20.55 -17.88 35.74
CA GLY A 69 20.28 -19.03 34.89
C GLY A 69 20.48 -20.36 35.59
N VAL A 70 19.84 -21.40 35.05
CA VAL A 70 20.21 -22.82 35.23
C VAL A 70 19.76 -23.59 33.99
N SER A 71 20.71 -24.19 33.30
CA SER A 71 20.53 -25.31 32.36
C SER A 71 19.83 -26.48 33.06
N ASN A 72 18.98 -27.22 32.36
CA ASN A 72 18.86 -28.65 32.66
C ASN A 72 18.53 -29.47 31.40
N THR A 73 19.40 -30.45 31.20
CA THR A 73 19.36 -31.54 30.24
C THR A 73 18.73 -32.78 30.91
N LEU A 74 18.29 -33.75 30.09
CA LEU A 74 18.04 -35.17 30.37
C LEU A 74 16.62 -35.49 30.91
N THR A 75 15.89 -36.53 30.49
CA THR A 75 16.27 -37.86 29.96
C THR A 75 15.01 -38.60 29.45
N GLY A 76 15.14 -39.36 28.34
CA GLY A 76 14.91 -40.82 28.28
C GLY A 76 13.70 -41.17 27.40
N SER A 77 13.61 -42.24 26.60
CA SER A 77 14.32 -43.51 26.40
C SER A 77 13.79 -44.02 25.03
N GLY A 78 14.52 -44.60 24.07
CA GLY A 78 15.42 -45.74 24.14
C GLY A 78 14.72 -46.99 23.57
N SER A 79 15.11 -47.43 22.36
CA SER A 79 15.05 -48.80 21.77
C SER A 79 15.03 -48.68 20.24
N GLY A 80 15.83 -49.34 19.42
CA GLY A 80 16.90 -50.32 19.59
C GLY A 80 17.45 -50.63 18.19
N VAL A 81 18.77 -50.82 18.11
CA VAL A 81 19.55 -51.15 16.90
C VAL A 81 19.41 -52.66 16.60
N PRO A 82 19.51 -53.09 15.33
CA PRO A 82 20.72 -53.86 14.99
C PRO A 82 21.37 -53.41 13.67
N THR A 83 22.69 -53.31 13.78
CA THR A 83 23.69 -53.01 12.75
C THR A 83 23.81 -54.15 11.74
N LYS A 84 23.93 -53.82 10.45
CA LYS A 84 24.74 -54.61 9.51
C LYS A 84 25.45 -53.69 8.53
N THR A 85 26.76 -53.61 8.70
CA THR A 85 27.77 -52.98 7.85
C THR A 85 27.90 -53.74 6.52
N THR A 86 28.09 -53.01 5.42
CA THR A 86 29.30 -53.05 4.56
C THR A 86 29.18 -52.10 3.36
N ASP A 87 30.24 -51.32 3.19
CA ASP A 87 30.83 -50.71 1.98
C ASP A 87 30.09 -49.65 1.13
N GLY A 88 30.77 -48.50 1.00
CA GLY A 88 31.13 -48.02 -0.34
C GLY A 88 30.81 -46.56 -0.68
N SER A 89 31.83 -45.71 -0.55
CA SER A 89 32.13 -44.56 -1.40
C SER A 89 31.50 -43.19 -1.09
N SER A 90 32.40 -42.29 -0.68
CA SER A 90 32.35 -40.84 -0.80
C SER A 90 31.71 -40.34 -2.09
N GLY A 91 30.87 -39.30 -1.95
CA GLY A 91 30.35 -38.50 -3.04
C GLY A 91 29.72 -37.21 -2.51
N THR A 92 30.54 -36.18 -2.39
CA THR A 92 30.14 -34.78 -2.21
C THR A 92 29.28 -34.31 -3.39
N GLY A 93 28.22 -33.53 -3.14
CA GLY A 93 27.56 -32.76 -4.21
C GLY A 93 26.08 -32.45 -4.00
N MET A 94 25.81 -31.33 -3.33
CA MET A 94 24.58 -30.55 -3.53
C MET A 94 24.43 -30.22 -5.04
N PRO A 95 23.23 -30.28 -5.66
CA PRO A 95 23.11 -30.03 -7.09
C PRO A 95 23.55 -28.60 -7.40
N LYS A 96 24.64 -28.52 -8.17
CA LYS A 96 25.21 -27.31 -8.75
C LYS A 96 24.17 -26.66 -9.66
N ALA A 97 23.84 -25.40 -9.39
CA ALA A 97 23.09 -24.56 -10.31
C ALA A 97 23.77 -24.61 -11.69
N ILE A 98 22.99 -24.93 -12.73
CA ILE A 98 23.44 -24.89 -14.11
C ILE A 98 23.66 -23.41 -14.45
N GLN A 99 24.93 -22.98 -14.50
CA GLN A 99 25.31 -21.71 -15.09
C GLN A 99 24.91 -21.73 -16.57
N ALA A 100 23.90 -20.94 -16.93
CA ALA A 100 23.63 -20.64 -18.32
C ALA A 100 24.79 -19.81 -18.88
N THR A 101 25.67 -20.44 -19.64
CA THR A 101 26.65 -19.77 -20.49
C THR A 101 25.94 -19.28 -21.74
N GLY A 102 25.43 -18.05 -21.68
CA GLY A 102 24.92 -17.31 -22.82
C GLY A 102 25.17 -15.82 -22.61
N THR A 103 26.07 -15.24 -23.40
CA THR A 103 26.53 -13.84 -23.35
C THR A 103 25.56 -12.83 -23.95
N ASN A 104 24.26 -13.06 -23.87
CA ASN A 104 23.27 -12.04 -24.20
C ASN A 104 22.77 -11.43 -22.90
N ALA A 105 23.32 -10.27 -22.55
CA ALA A 105 22.71 -9.40 -21.55
C ALA A 105 21.30 -9.10 -22.03
N VAL A 106 20.31 -9.78 -21.46
CA VAL A 106 18.90 -9.42 -21.63
C VAL A 106 18.77 -8.07 -20.95
N THR A 107 18.87 -7.01 -21.73
CA THR A 107 18.49 -5.68 -21.27
C THR A 107 17.01 -5.81 -20.92
N PRO A 108 16.57 -5.48 -19.69
CA PRO A 108 15.15 -5.47 -19.38
C PRO A 108 14.48 -4.50 -20.34
N VAL A 109 13.70 -5.05 -21.29
CA VAL A 109 12.95 -4.26 -22.26
C VAL A 109 11.77 -3.65 -21.50
N ALA A 110 11.70 -2.33 -21.46
CA ALA A 110 10.53 -1.62 -20.96
C ALA A 110 9.26 -2.15 -21.64
N SER A 111 8.26 -2.51 -20.85
CA SER A 111 6.99 -3.04 -21.38
C SER A 111 6.11 -1.96 -22.02
N TYR A 112 6.38 -0.68 -21.73
CA TYR A 112 5.62 0.45 -22.26
C TYR A 112 6.54 1.41 -23.05
N PRO A 113 6.15 1.82 -24.28
CA PRO A 113 6.87 2.85 -25.00
C PRO A 113 6.68 4.19 -24.29
N CYS A 114 7.79 4.86 -23.97
CA CYS A 114 7.72 6.18 -23.36
C CYS A 114 7.27 7.24 -24.38
N PRO A 115 6.24 8.04 -24.05
CA PRO A 115 5.92 9.21 -24.85
C PRO A 115 7.04 10.27 -24.73
N PRO A 116 7.06 11.29 -25.61
CA PRO A 116 8.00 12.39 -25.50
C PRO A 116 7.94 13.04 -24.12
N PHE A 117 9.09 13.17 -23.48
CA PHE A 117 9.19 13.76 -22.14
C PHE A 117 8.57 15.15 -22.08
N GLN A 118 7.88 15.44 -20.99
CA GLN A 118 7.39 16.77 -20.65
C GLN A 118 8.02 17.19 -19.32
N SER A 119 8.55 18.42 -19.25
CA SER A 119 9.14 18.95 -18.02
C SER A 119 8.15 18.97 -16.85
N SER A 120 6.86 19.05 -17.14
CA SER A 120 5.80 18.99 -16.14
C SER A 120 5.79 17.68 -15.36
N TRP A 121 6.43 16.60 -15.82
CA TRP A 121 6.50 15.31 -15.09
C TRP A 121 7.34 15.39 -13.80
N LEU A 122 8.16 16.43 -13.67
CA LEU A 122 9.04 16.65 -12.51
C LEU A 122 8.43 17.60 -11.47
N SER A 123 7.18 18.02 -11.66
CA SER A 123 6.53 19.06 -10.85
C SER A 123 5.02 18.87 -10.76
N GLY A 124 4.42 19.32 -9.67
CA GLY A 124 2.97 19.36 -9.53
C GLY A 124 2.34 17.98 -9.23
N SER A 125 1.04 17.88 -9.54
CA SER A 125 0.22 16.71 -9.25
C SER A 125 -0.02 15.85 -10.48
N HIS A 126 0.07 14.54 -10.28
CA HIS A 126 -0.07 13.51 -11.29
C HIS A 126 -1.15 12.51 -10.89
N VAL A 127 -1.75 11.88 -11.89
CA VAL A 127 -2.70 10.79 -11.72
C VAL A 127 -2.21 9.60 -12.52
N GLY A 128 -2.13 8.45 -11.87
CA GLY A 128 -1.65 7.23 -12.50
C GLY A 128 -2.09 5.97 -11.77
N ALA A 129 -1.70 4.82 -12.31
CA ALA A 129 -1.90 3.57 -11.60
C ALA A 129 -0.90 3.43 -10.44
N MET A 130 -1.35 2.79 -9.36
CA MET A 130 -0.55 2.43 -8.20
C MET A 130 -0.52 0.92 -8.06
N THR A 131 0.67 0.34 -7.97
CA THR A 131 0.92 -1.08 -7.66
C THR A 131 1.83 -1.20 -6.44
N TYR A 132 2.26 -2.41 -6.11
CA TYR A 132 3.32 -2.62 -5.13
C TYR A 132 4.31 -3.71 -5.55
N PHE A 133 5.49 -3.68 -4.92
CA PHE A 133 6.56 -4.66 -5.08
C PHE A 133 7.26 -4.98 -3.75
N ASP A 134 8.00 -6.08 -3.74
CA ASP A 134 8.86 -6.50 -2.62
C ASP A 134 10.23 -5.81 -2.74
N ALA A 135 10.40 -4.70 -2.02
CA ALA A 135 11.63 -3.91 -2.09
C ALA A 135 12.82 -4.69 -1.49
N THR A 136 13.75 -5.12 -2.34
CA THR A 136 14.96 -5.83 -1.94
C THR A 136 16.11 -5.49 -2.90
N GLY A 137 17.36 -5.67 -2.45
CA GLY A 137 18.53 -5.45 -3.29
C GLY A 137 18.91 -3.97 -3.41
N ASN A 138 19.32 -3.51 -4.59
CA ASN A 138 19.66 -2.11 -4.83
C ASN A 138 18.63 -1.47 -5.76
N GLY A 139 18.03 -0.37 -5.33
CA GLY A 139 17.08 0.37 -6.16
C GLY A 139 17.75 1.21 -7.24
N GLY A 140 16.94 1.76 -8.14
CA GLY A 140 17.35 2.67 -9.22
C GLY A 140 18.05 3.95 -8.76
N CYS A 141 17.92 4.35 -7.49
CA CYS A 141 18.71 5.45 -6.91
C CYS A 141 20.08 5.01 -6.35
N GLY A 142 20.40 3.72 -6.41
CA GLY A 142 21.66 3.13 -5.94
C GLY A 142 21.64 2.68 -4.48
N ASP A 143 20.60 3.02 -3.73
CA ASP A 143 20.46 2.63 -2.33
C ASP A 143 20.12 1.15 -2.17
N SER A 144 20.65 0.54 -1.10
CA SER A 144 20.21 -0.79 -0.66
C SER A 144 18.80 -0.69 -0.08
N GLN A 145 17.95 -1.66 -0.40
CA GLN A 145 16.54 -1.71 -0.06
C GLN A 145 16.16 -2.98 0.70
N THR A 146 15.18 -2.86 1.59
CA THR A 146 14.60 -3.99 2.34
C THR A 146 13.09 -3.85 2.37
N GLU A 147 12.40 -4.97 2.57
CA GLU A 147 10.93 -5.05 2.50
C GLU A 147 10.24 -4.14 3.54
N GLN A 148 10.95 -3.78 4.60
CA GLN A 148 10.44 -2.94 5.68
C GLN A 148 10.56 -1.43 5.38
N MET A 149 11.28 -1.04 4.32
CA MET A 149 11.50 0.36 4.00
C MET A 149 10.36 0.92 3.13
N PRO A 150 9.63 1.94 3.62
CA PRO A 150 8.60 2.59 2.83
C PRO A 150 9.26 3.50 1.77
N LEU A 151 9.07 3.16 0.51
CA LEU A 151 9.61 3.88 -0.65
C LEU A 151 8.68 3.71 -1.85
N VAL A 152 8.96 4.47 -2.90
CA VAL A 152 8.28 4.34 -4.19
C VAL A 152 9.29 4.17 -5.31
N ALA A 153 8.92 3.33 -6.29
CA ALA A 153 9.52 3.30 -7.60
C ALA A 153 8.69 4.15 -8.58
N VAL A 154 9.35 5.04 -9.32
CA VAL A 154 8.70 5.84 -10.38
C VAL A 154 9.04 5.29 -11.76
N SER A 155 8.24 5.63 -12.76
CA SER A 155 8.37 5.09 -14.13
C SER A 155 9.77 5.21 -14.70
N HIS A 156 10.20 4.16 -15.40
CA HIS A 156 11.41 4.19 -16.21
C HIS A 156 11.40 5.36 -17.22
N CYS A 157 10.24 5.80 -17.72
CA CYS A 157 10.17 6.94 -18.62
C CYS A 157 10.69 8.24 -18.02
N LEU A 158 10.59 8.40 -16.70
CA LEU A 158 11.16 9.54 -15.99
C LEU A 158 12.67 9.39 -15.80
N PHE A 159 13.11 8.20 -15.37
CA PHE A 159 14.53 7.89 -15.17
C PHE A 159 15.33 7.98 -16.47
N ASP A 160 14.86 7.34 -17.53
CA ASP A 160 15.58 7.24 -18.81
C ASP A 160 15.73 8.62 -19.47
N HIS A 161 14.83 9.56 -19.16
CA HIS A 161 14.96 10.93 -19.62
C HIS A 161 15.92 11.76 -18.75
N VAL A 162 15.76 11.72 -17.44
CA VAL A 162 16.52 12.58 -16.51
C VAL A 162 17.96 12.09 -16.33
N ALA A 163 18.16 10.78 -16.38
CA ALA A 163 19.45 10.14 -16.12
C ALA A 163 19.66 8.92 -17.05
N PRO A 164 19.78 9.16 -18.37
CA PRO A 164 19.85 8.10 -19.38
C PRO A 164 21.03 7.14 -19.18
N ASP A 165 22.15 7.63 -18.67
CA ASP A 165 23.37 6.82 -18.51
C ASP A 165 23.48 6.12 -17.16
N ASN A 166 22.94 6.74 -16.10
CA ASN A 166 23.07 6.23 -14.75
C ASN A 166 21.86 6.66 -13.89
N PRO A 167 20.90 5.76 -13.63
CA PRO A 167 19.68 6.10 -12.90
C PRO A 167 19.95 6.61 -11.48
N ASN A 168 21.08 6.22 -10.86
CA ASN A 168 21.46 6.67 -9.51
C ASN A 168 21.74 8.18 -9.44
N LYS A 169 21.88 8.86 -10.59
CA LYS A 169 22.11 10.30 -10.69
C LYS A 169 20.85 11.09 -11.05
N ALA A 170 19.68 10.45 -11.07
CA ALA A 170 18.43 11.15 -11.32
C ALA A 170 18.23 12.27 -10.28
N SER A 171 17.91 13.48 -10.75
CA SER A 171 17.79 14.67 -9.89
C SER A 171 16.65 14.58 -8.86
N PHE A 172 15.76 13.60 -9.02
CA PHE A 172 14.65 13.33 -8.13
C PHE A 172 14.91 12.18 -7.15
N CYS A 173 16.05 11.50 -7.23
CA CYS A 173 16.41 10.54 -6.20
C CYS A 173 16.40 11.20 -4.81
N HIS A 174 15.87 10.48 -3.83
CA HIS A 174 15.67 10.94 -2.46
C HIS A 174 14.66 12.09 -2.28
N LYS A 175 14.06 12.63 -3.35
CA LYS A 175 12.88 13.50 -3.23
C LYS A 175 11.68 12.67 -2.78
N THR A 176 10.73 13.34 -2.15
CA THR A 176 9.51 12.69 -1.64
C THR A 176 8.32 13.00 -2.52
N ILE A 177 7.40 12.03 -2.61
CA ILE A 177 6.06 12.26 -3.16
C ILE A 177 5.01 12.06 -2.06
N LYS A 178 3.91 12.79 -2.14
CA LYS A 178 2.69 12.57 -1.35
C LYS A 178 1.69 11.87 -2.21
N ILE A 179 1.28 10.69 -1.80
CA ILE A 179 0.25 9.88 -2.44
C ILE A 179 -1.06 10.12 -1.70
N SER A 180 -2.13 10.38 -2.44
CA SER A 180 -3.49 10.54 -1.91
C SER A 180 -4.36 9.44 -2.51
N PHE A 181 -4.84 8.53 -1.66
CA PHE A 181 -5.58 7.34 -2.03
C PHE A 181 -6.95 7.33 -1.37
N ASN A 182 -8.01 7.34 -2.16
CA ASN A 182 -9.40 7.39 -1.70
C ASN A 182 -10.08 6.01 -1.65
N GLY A 183 -9.30 4.93 -1.65
CA GLY A 183 -9.79 3.55 -1.60
C GLY A 183 -9.92 2.89 -2.98
N ASP A 184 -10.49 1.70 -2.96
CA ASP A 184 -10.71 0.81 -4.11
C ASP A 184 -11.93 1.15 -4.97
N GLY A 185 -12.52 2.34 -4.76
CA GLY A 185 -13.81 2.69 -5.36
C GLY A 185 -15.01 2.00 -4.70
N HIS A 186 -14.83 1.17 -3.65
CA HIS A 186 -15.92 0.52 -2.90
C HIS A 186 -16.37 1.27 -1.63
N GLY A 187 -15.96 2.53 -1.46
CA GLY A 187 -16.69 3.47 -0.61
C GLY A 187 -16.35 3.45 0.88
N SER A 188 -15.09 3.20 1.26
CA SER A 188 -14.64 3.50 2.62
C SER A 188 -14.71 5.00 2.95
N GLY A 189 -14.72 5.89 1.95
CA GLY A 189 -14.95 7.33 2.10
C GLY A 189 -13.77 8.11 2.73
N ASP A 190 -12.88 7.42 3.42
CA ASP A 190 -11.70 8.00 4.07
C ASP A 190 -10.52 8.05 3.09
N MET A 191 -9.93 9.25 2.96
CA MET A 191 -8.71 9.48 2.19
C MET A 191 -7.49 9.06 3.01
N SER A 192 -6.71 8.12 2.50
CA SER A 192 -5.40 7.75 3.04
C SER A 192 -4.29 8.54 2.35
N THR A 193 -3.28 8.95 3.10
CA THR A 193 -2.10 9.63 2.54
C THR A 193 -0.81 9.00 2.99
N ALA A 194 0.16 8.90 2.09
CA ALA A 194 1.51 8.45 2.40
C ALA A 194 2.53 9.40 1.76
N ILE A 195 3.53 9.79 2.55
CA ILE A 195 4.71 10.52 2.05
C ILE A 195 5.87 9.54 2.07
N VAL A 196 6.47 9.30 0.91
CA VAL A 196 7.54 8.31 0.73
C VAL A 196 8.62 8.84 -0.23
N PRO A 197 9.90 8.47 -0.02
CA PRO A 197 10.97 8.85 -0.91
C PRO A 197 10.97 8.02 -2.20
N VAL A 198 11.37 8.66 -3.30
CA VAL A 198 11.67 7.99 -4.56
C VAL A 198 13.07 7.39 -4.47
N LEU A 199 13.14 6.06 -4.44
CA LEU A 199 14.41 5.31 -4.32
C LEU A 199 14.60 4.27 -5.42
N ASP A 200 13.61 4.05 -6.27
CA ASP A 200 13.65 2.99 -7.26
C ASP A 200 13.01 3.36 -8.62
N LYS A 201 13.29 2.52 -9.61
CA LYS A 201 12.84 2.64 -11.00
C LYS A 201 11.91 1.49 -11.35
N CYS A 202 10.67 1.81 -11.72
CA CYS A 202 9.71 0.84 -12.19
C CYS A 202 9.83 0.65 -13.71
N MET A 203 10.42 -0.48 -14.14
CA MET A 203 10.59 -0.83 -15.56
C MET A 203 9.29 -1.15 -16.30
N GLY A 204 8.19 -1.38 -15.57
CA GLY A 204 6.89 -1.72 -16.13
C GLY A 204 5.79 -0.69 -15.89
N CYS A 205 6.14 0.53 -15.47
CA CYS A 205 5.16 1.57 -15.16
C CYS A 205 4.98 2.55 -16.33
N ASP A 206 3.72 2.87 -16.62
CA ASP A 206 3.36 4.05 -17.43
C ASP A 206 3.97 5.34 -16.84
N PRO A 207 4.11 6.44 -17.60
CA PRO A 207 4.85 7.63 -17.16
C PRO A 207 4.49 8.20 -15.80
N TYR A 208 3.21 8.14 -15.41
CA TYR A 208 2.72 8.63 -14.11
C TYR A 208 2.37 7.51 -13.13
N SER A 209 2.56 6.25 -13.51
CA SER A 209 2.37 5.13 -12.61
C SER A 209 3.49 5.03 -11.59
N ILE A 210 3.10 4.65 -10.38
CA ILE A 210 3.99 4.46 -9.24
C ILE A 210 3.87 3.03 -8.74
N ASP A 211 4.98 2.47 -8.27
CA ASP A 211 5.03 1.13 -7.70
C ASP A 211 5.58 1.24 -6.27
N LEU A 212 4.75 0.92 -5.28
CA LEU A 212 5.08 1.15 -3.87
C LEU A 212 5.83 -0.06 -3.30
N SER A 213 6.77 0.17 -2.40
CA SER A 213 7.20 -0.96 -1.56
C SER A 213 6.01 -1.46 -0.73
N LEU A 214 6.00 -2.74 -0.36
CA LEU A 214 4.95 -3.30 0.49
C LEU A 214 4.76 -2.50 1.80
N ALA A 215 5.85 -2.02 2.41
CA ALA A 215 5.80 -1.15 3.59
C ALA A 215 5.15 0.22 3.32
N ALA A 216 5.28 0.79 2.12
CA ALA A 216 4.58 2.01 1.72
C ALA A 216 3.12 1.75 1.39
N TRP A 217 2.83 0.66 0.67
CA TRP A 217 1.47 0.21 0.33
C TRP A 217 0.59 0.06 1.57
N HIS A 218 1.11 -0.58 2.61
CA HIS A 218 0.39 -0.79 3.88
C HIS A 218 0.09 0.49 4.67
N LYS A 219 0.68 1.64 4.32
CA LYS A 219 0.27 2.94 4.88
C LYS A 219 -1.03 3.44 4.27
N LEU A 220 -1.35 3.00 3.04
CA LEU A 220 -2.52 3.46 2.30
C LEU A 220 -3.67 2.46 2.37
N THR A 221 -3.35 1.17 2.23
CA THR A 221 -4.35 0.11 2.10
C THR A 221 -3.78 -1.28 2.43
N THR A 222 -4.66 -2.17 2.85
CA THR A 222 -4.42 -3.62 2.97
C THR A 222 -5.26 -4.42 1.98
N ALA A 223 -5.95 -3.73 1.06
CA ALA A 223 -6.86 -4.34 0.11
C ALA A 223 -6.14 -5.26 -0.89
N ALA A 224 -6.85 -6.30 -1.30
CA ALA A 224 -6.35 -7.34 -2.20
C ALA A 224 -6.23 -6.97 -3.69
N PRO A 225 -6.85 -5.90 -4.24
CA PRO A 225 -6.47 -5.44 -5.58
C PRO A 225 -5.00 -5.05 -5.57
N THR A 226 -4.20 -5.71 -6.40
CA THR A 226 -2.76 -5.44 -6.52
C THR A 226 -2.45 -4.20 -7.37
N ARG A 227 -3.49 -3.60 -7.94
CA ARG A 227 -3.42 -2.41 -8.78
C ARG A 227 -4.64 -1.54 -8.55
N PHE A 228 -4.39 -0.26 -8.30
CA PHE A 228 -5.41 0.79 -8.33
C PHE A 228 -5.16 1.73 -9.49
N LEU A 229 -6.24 2.20 -10.10
CA LEU A 229 -6.20 3.24 -11.12
C LEU A 229 -6.56 4.58 -10.47
N ASP A 230 -6.24 5.66 -11.18
CA ASP A 230 -6.63 7.03 -10.79
C ASP A 230 -6.12 7.48 -9.41
N VAL A 231 -4.96 6.98 -8.99
CA VAL A 231 -4.30 7.43 -7.75
C VAL A 231 -3.58 8.73 -7.99
N THR A 232 -3.82 9.71 -7.12
CA THR A 232 -3.17 11.02 -7.19
C THR A 232 -1.89 11.02 -6.38
N TRP A 233 -0.82 11.56 -6.94
CA TRP A 233 0.40 11.86 -6.21
C TRP A 233 0.99 13.20 -6.63
N GLU A 234 1.83 13.79 -5.79
CA GLU A 234 2.52 15.04 -6.08
C GLU A 234 3.90 15.05 -5.44
N TRP A 235 4.85 15.77 -6.04
CA TRP A 235 6.15 16.03 -5.42
C TRP A 235 5.96 16.87 -4.15
N VAL A 236 6.59 16.43 -3.06
CA VAL A 236 6.64 17.17 -1.79
C VAL A 236 7.97 17.91 -1.78
N ASP A 237 7.86 19.24 -1.90
CA ASP A 237 8.93 20.23 -1.86
C ASP A 237 9.77 20.31 -3.16
N GLU A 238 9.57 21.42 -3.90
CA GLU A 238 10.49 21.91 -4.92
C GLU A 238 11.68 22.64 -4.29
#